data_AF-W2SQQ8-F1
#
_entry.id   AF-W2SQQ8-F1
#
_cell.length_a   1.000
_cell.length_b   1.000
_cell.length_c   1.000
_cell.angle_alpha   90.00
_cell.angle_beta   90.00
_cell.angle_gamma   90.00
#
_symmetry.space_group_name_H-M   'P 1'
#
loop_
_entity.id
_entity.type
_entity.pdbx_description
1 polymer ?
#
loop_
_entity_poly.entity_id
_entity_poly.type
_entity_poly.pdbx_seq_one_letter_code
_entity_poly.pdbx_strand_id
1 'polypeptide(L)'
;MGSIEPDEYEDPEYRKQSPQDADLEQQAQPHFAFDHASIRAAFVRKVFAIVTTMILVVVVMTVASGFMLAVLCSRVPPQTVLLALSTTTLSCVAIIGFASQTKYDITSHMFVVFAGTVAVFIFGLILAIMSFFIYIKALHVIFSAVVCVLFMVWLAIDTQMIVGGKRYEISPEDYIFAALMLFIDIYQIFITMLSLFNAAND
;
A
#
# COMPACT_ATOMS: atom_id res chain seq x y z
N MET A 1 93.29 7.72 -30.19
CA MET A 1 92.97 6.77 -29.10
C MET A 1 91.88 7.41 -28.28
N GLY A 2 90.63 7.23 -28.73
CA GLY A 2 89.43 7.69 -28.00
C GLY A 2 88.76 6.45 -27.45
N SER A 3 88.77 6.31 -26.13
CA SER A 3 88.06 5.25 -25.42
C SER A 3 86.57 5.54 -25.49
N ILE A 4 85.82 4.63 -26.10
CA ILE A 4 84.35 4.64 -26.14
C ILE A 4 83.89 4.07 -24.80
N GLU A 5 83.19 4.87 -23.99
CA GLU A 5 82.46 4.38 -22.80
C GLU A 5 81.33 3.46 -23.24
N PRO A 6 81.09 2.32 -22.56
CA PRO A 6 79.95 1.47 -22.88
C PRO A 6 78.66 2.17 -22.44
N ASP A 7 77.72 2.34 -23.36
CA ASP A 7 76.36 2.81 -23.03
C ASP A 7 75.73 1.85 -22.02
N GLU A 8 75.42 2.38 -20.83
CA GLU A 8 74.72 1.66 -19.78
C GLU A 8 73.31 1.33 -20.29
N TYR A 9 73.04 0.05 -20.55
CA TYR A 9 71.72 -0.42 -20.96
C TYR A 9 70.77 -0.31 -19.75
N GLU A 10 70.07 0.82 -19.64
CA GLU A 10 68.97 0.97 -18.68
C GLU A 10 67.82 0.04 -19.08
N ASP A 11 67.56 -0.97 -18.25
CA ASP A 11 66.42 -1.86 -18.42
C ASP A 11 65.10 -1.06 -18.34
N PRO A 12 64.31 -1.00 -19.44
CA PRO A 12 63.07 -0.25 -19.48
C PRO A 12 62.01 -0.76 -18.49
N GLU A 13 62.18 -1.95 -17.90
CA GLU A 13 61.30 -2.49 -16.87
C GLU A 13 61.46 -1.74 -15.53
N TYR A 14 62.66 -1.26 -15.20
CA TYR A 14 62.93 -0.51 -13.96
C TYR A 14 62.27 0.88 -13.97
N ARG A 15 62.04 1.47 -15.15
CA ARG A 15 61.32 2.75 -15.30
C ARG A 15 59.83 2.63 -14.96
N LYS A 16 59.22 1.45 -14.97
CA LYS A 16 57.78 1.27 -14.72
C LYS A 16 57.41 1.05 -13.25
N GLN A 17 58.39 1.05 -12.36
CA GLN A 17 58.19 0.77 -10.93
C GLN A 17 58.80 1.85 -10.04
N SER A 18 58.86 3.10 -10.52
CA SER A 18 59.11 4.20 -9.61
C SER A 18 57.88 4.40 -8.71
N PRO A 19 58.05 4.73 -7.41
CA PRO A 19 56.92 5.01 -6.52
C PRO A 19 55.97 6.07 -7.09
N GLN A 20 56.52 7.03 -7.83
CA GLN A 20 55.76 8.07 -8.52
C GLN A 20 54.84 7.52 -9.62
N ASP A 21 55.24 6.48 -10.36
CA ASP A 21 54.41 5.88 -11.41
C ASP A 21 53.25 5.06 -10.81
N ALA A 22 53.48 4.41 -9.67
CA ALA A 22 52.41 3.73 -8.93
C ALA A 22 51.38 4.72 -8.36
N ASP A 23 51.84 5.86 -7.85
CA ASP A 23 50.98 6.95 -7.38
C ASP A 23 50.20 7.60 -8.55
N LEU A 24 50.84 7.74 -9.71
CA LEU A 24 50.23 8.26 -10.93
C LEU A 24 49.19 7.29 -11.51
N GLU A 25 49.44 5.97 -11.52
CA GLU A 25 48.44 4.97 -11.91
C GLU A 25 47.27 4.92 -10.93
N GLN A 26 47.54 5.04 -9.63
CA GLN A 26 46.51 5.06 -8.59
C GLN A 26 45.67 6.34 -8.60
N GLN A 27 46.22 7.48 -9.07
CA GLN A 27 45.48 8.73 -9.33
C GLN A 27 44.83 8.79 -10.71
N ALA A 28 45.35 8.07 -11.71
CA ALA A 28 44.84 8.08 -13.08
C ALA A 28 43.69 7.09 -13.30
N GLN A 29 43.51 6.10 -12.43
CA GLN A 29 42.28 5.34 -12.41
C GLN A 29 41.14 6.25 -11.94
N PRO A 30 40.11 6.51 -12.78
CA PRO A 30 38.98 7.32 -12.37
C PRO A 30 38.35 6.64 -11.17
N HIS A 31 38.52 7.24 -10.00
CA HIS A 31 37.95 6.78 -8.75
C HIS A 31 36.43 6.98 -8.83
N PHE A 32 35.74 6.10 -9.57
CA PHE A 32 34.31 5.87 -9.49
C PHE A 32 34.01 5.21 -8.14
N ALA A 33 34.48 5.81 -7.04
CA ALA A 33 34.08 5.38 -5.73
C ALA A 33 32.68 5.90 -5.49
N PHE A 34 31.73 5.00 -5.74
CA PHE A 34 30.55 5.00 -4.91
C PHE A 34 31.01 4.81 -3.46
N ASP A 35 31.18 5.92 -2.74
CA ASP A 35 31.50 5.86 -1.32
C ASP A 35 30.42 5.04 -0.62
N HIS A 36 30.80 3.90 -0.05
CA HIS A 36 29.86 2.98 0.60
C HIS A 36 29.06 3.67 1.70
N ALA A 37 29.62 4.69 2.36
CA ALA A 37 28.89 5.49 3.32
C ALA A 37 27.79 6.31 2.65
N SER A 38 28.07 6.97 1.51
CA SER A 38 27.07 7.69 0.71
C SER A 38 25.96 6.78 0.17
N ILE A 39 26.27 5.56 -0.29
CA ILE A 39 25.26 4.59 -0.75
C ILE A 39 24.36 4.18 0.41
N ARG A 40 24.96 3.84 1.56
CA ARG A 40 24.21 3.45 2.76
C ARG A 40 23.34 4.58 3.26
N ALA A 41 23.84 5.82 3.26
CA ALA A 41 23.06 6.99 3.64
C ALA A 41 21.89 7.25 2.67
N ALA A 42 22.10 7.09 1.36
CA ALA A 42 21.05 7.22 0.35
C ALA A 42 19.98 6.15 0.48
N PHE A 43 20.38 4.89 0.71
CA PHE A 43 19.47 3.78 0.96
C PHE A 43 18.64 4.02 2.23
N VAL A 44 19.30 4.34 3.35
CA VAL A 44 18.64 4.66 4.62
C VAL A 44 17.67 5.82 4.43
N ARG A 45 18.08 6.92 3.80
CA ARG A 45 17.21 8.07 3.54
C ARG A 45 15.97 7.68 2.73
N LYS A 46 16.12 6.84 1.69
CA LYS A 46 14.99 6.36 0.89
C LYS A 46 14.04 5.50 1.71
N VAL A 47 14.55 4.51 2.45
CA VAL A 47 13.72 3.62 3.28
C VAL A 47 12.96 4.42 4.35
N PHE A 48 13.64 5.30 5.07
CA PHE A 48 13.00 6.16 6.07
C PHE A 48 11.97 7.10 5.44
N ALA A 49 12.24 7.64 4.24
CA ALA A 49 11.27 8.46 3.54
C ALA A 49 10.01 7.68 3.15
N ILE A 50 10.15 6.44 2.66
CA ILE A 50 9.02 5.57 2.31
C ILE A 50 8.17 5.28 3.55
N VAL A 51 8.79 4.81 4.63
CA VAL A 51 8.08 4.47 5.89
C VAL A 51 7.43 5.70 6.50
N THR A 52 8.13 6.84 6.54
CA THR A 52 7.57 8.10 7.08
C THR A 52 6.37 8.55 6.27
N THR A 53 6.43 8.44 4.95
CA THR A 53 5.31 8.79 4.06
C THR A 53 4.11 7.87 4.31
N MET A 54 4.32 6.56 4.43
CA MET A 54 3.27 5.59 4.74
C MET A 54 2.57 5.89 6.06
N ILE A 55 3.34 6.15 7.13
CA ILE A 55 2.78 6.49 8.45
C ILE A 55 1.99 7.79 8.40
N LEU A 56 2.50 8.81 7.69
CA LEU A 56 1.78 10.08 7.54
C LEU A 56 0.43 9.87 6.84
N VAL A 57 0.40 9.11 5.75
CA VAL A 57 -0.83 8.79 5.03
C VAL A 57 -1.83 8.08 5.93
N VAL A 58 -1.38 7.09 6.72
CA VAL A 58 -2.24 6.38 7.68
C VAL A 58 -2.81 7.35 8.71
N VAL A 59 -2.00 8.21 9.32
CA VAL A 59 -2.46 9.17 10.33
C VAL A 59 -3.51 10.13 9.75
N VAL A 60 -3.25 10.69 8.57
CA VAL A 60 -4.20 11.60 7.90
C VAL A 60 -5.50 10.88 7.60
N MET A 61 -5.43 9.66 7.06
CA MET A 61 -6.61 8.86 6.74
C MET A 61 -7.41 8.52 8.00
N THR A 62 -6.76 8.07 9.09
CA THR A 62 -7.43 7.74 10.35
C THR A 62 -8.15 8.95 10.95
N VAL A 63 -7.50 10.12 10.97
CA VAL A 63 -8.11 11.35 11.49
C VAL A 63 -9.28 11.79 10.61
N ALA A 64 -9.10 11.82 9.29
CA ALA A 64 -10.13 12.24 8.36
C ALA A 64 -11.37 11.32 8.40
N SER A 65 -11.14 10.01 8.33
CA SER A 65 -12.20 8.99 8.41
C SER A 65 -12.89 9.00 9.78
N GLY A 66 -12.13 9.13 10.87
CA GLY A 66 -12.69 9.23 12.22
C GLY A 66 -13.58 10.46 12.41
N PHE A 67 -13.14 11.61 11.90
CA PHE A 67 -13.95 12.84 11.92
C PHE A 67 -15.22 12.70 11.07
N MET A 68 -15.10 12.19 9.84
CA MET A 68 -16.27 11.95 8.98
C MET A 68 -17.27 11.00 9.65
N LEU A 69 -16.78 9.93 10.26
CA LEU A 69 -17.61 8.97 10.96
C LEU A 69 -18.31 9.56 12.18
N ALA A 70 -17.62 10.40 12.96
CA ALA A 70 -18.23 11.10 14.08
C ALA A 70 -19.39 12.00 13.63
N VAL A 71 -19.21 12.73 12.53
CA VAL A 71 -20.28 13.57 11.94
C VAL A 71 -21.46 12.72 11.49
N LEU A 72 -21.22 11.59 10.80
CA LEU A 72 -22.29 10.69 10.35
C LEU A 72 -23.07 10.10 11.53
N CYS A 73 -22.37 9.51 12.50
CA CYS A 73 -23.00 8.90 13.68
C CYS A 73 -23.77 9.92 14.53
N SER A 74 -23.36 11.20 14.56
CA SER A 74 -24.10 12.25 15.28
C SER A 74 -25.49 12.54 14.71
N ARG A 75 -25.76 12.11 13.47
CA ARG A 75 -27.04 12.33 12.76
C ARG A 75 -27.94 11.09 12.75
N VAL A 76 -27.46 9.96 13.28
CA VAL A 76 -28.16 8.68 13.25
C VAL A 76 -28.52 8.29 14.69
N PRO A 77 -29.72 7.72 14.96
CA PRO A 77 -30.07 7.26 16.30
C PRO A 77 -29.03 6.27 16.86
N PRO A 78 -28.68 6.36 18.16
CA PRO A 78 -27.62 5.53 18.74
C PRO A 78 -27.92 4.02 18.64
N GLN A 79 -29.19 3.64 18.66
CA GLN A 79 -29.62 2.24 18.47
C GLN A 79 -29.22 1.72 17.09
N THR A 80 -29.42 2.53 16.05
CA THR A 80 -29.05 2.20 14.67
C THR A 80 -27.53 2.15 14.49
N VAL A 81 -26.79 3.05 15.14
CA VAL A 81 -25.32 3.01 15.16
C VAL A 81 -24.81 1.73 15.81
N LEU A 82 -25.35 1.35 16.97
CA LEU A 82 -24.97 0.13 17.67
C LEU A 82 -25.33 -1.13 16.87
N LEU A 83 -26.48 -1.14 16.20
CA LEU A 83 -26.88 -2.22 15.32
C LEU A 83 -25.89 -2.37 14.16
N ALA A 84 -25.59 -1.28 13.43
CA ALA A 84 -24.61 -1.28 12.35
C ALA A 84 -23.25 -1.79 12.83
N LEU A 85 -22.76 -1.27 13.95
CA LEU A 85 -21.46 -1.64 14.53
C LEU A 85 -21.41 -3.14 14.83
N SER A 86 -22.41 -3.65 15.55
CA SER A 86 -22.47 -5.07 15.94
C SER A 86 -22.53 -5.99 14.72
N THR A 87 -23.34 -5.66 13.70
CA THR A 87 -23.43 -6.46 12.48
C THR A 87 -22.15 -6.41 11.68
N THR A 88 -21.50 -5.26 11.55
CA THR A 88 -20.21 -5.15 10.87
C THR A 88 -19.15 -5.98 11.59
N THR A 89 -19.04 -5.88 12.92
CA THR A 89 -18.08 -6.69 13.67
C THR A 89 -18.30 -8.18 13.46
N LEU A 90 -19.56 -8.65 13.55
CA LEU A 90 -19.89 -10.07 13.34
C LEU A 90 -19.58 -10.52 11.91
N SER A 91 -19.98 -9.74 10.90
CA SER A 91 -19.70 -10.05 9.49
C SER A 91 -18.20 -10.07 9.21
N CYS A 92 -17.44 -9.10 9.69
CA CYS A 92 -16.00 -9.04 9.47
C CYS A 92 -15.29 -10.22 10.15
N VAL A 93 -15.62 -10.55 11.41
CA VAL A 93 -15.04 -11.71 12.09
C VAL A 93 -15.35 -13.01 11.35
N ALA A 94 -16.60 -13.19 10.89
CA ALA A 94 -16.99 -14.37 10.13
C ALA A 94 -16.23 -14.48 8.80
N ILE A 95 -16.12 -13.38 8.06
CA ILE A 95 -15.42 -13.32 6.77
C ILE A 95 -13.93 -13.56 6.95
N ILE A 96 -13.29 -12.86 7.89
CA ILE A 96 -11.86 -13.02 8.19
C ILE A 96 -11.59 -14.48 8.60
N GLY A 97 -12.38 -15.02 9.54
CA GLY A 97 -12.23 -16.41 9.99
C GLY A 97 -12.38 -17.43 8.85
N PHE A 98 -13.36 -17.25 7.98
CA PHE A 98 -13.55 -18.08 6.79
C PHE A 98 -12.38 -17.95 5.80
N ALA A 99 -12.01 -16.71 5.46
CA ALA A 99 -10.99 -16.39 4.47
C ALA A 99 -9.60 -16.89 4.90
N SER A 100 -9.26 -16.79 6.19
CA SER A 100 -8.00 -17.28 6.75
C SER A 100 -7.87 -18.80 6.74
N GLN A 101 -8.98 -19.54 6.77
CA GLN A 101 -8.97 -21.01 6.90
C GLN A 101 -9.27 -21.73 5.59
N THR A 102 -9.97 -21.08 4.66
CA THR A 102 -10.42 -21.73 3.43
C THR A 102 -9.25 -22.09 2.51
N LYS A 103 -9.32 -23.28 1.92
CA LYS A 103 -8.34 -23.74 0.93
C LYS A 103 -8.57 -23.10 -0.43
N TYR A 104 -9.79 -22.66 -0.71
CA TYR A 104 -10.14 -21.99 -1.97
C TYR A 104 -9.38 -20.66 -2.12
N ASP A 105 -8.83 -20.41 -3.31
CA ASP A 105 -8.07 -19.20 -3.63
C ASP A 105 -8.98 -18.13 -4.26
N ILE A 106 -9.49 -17.23 -3.41
CA ILE A 106 -10.35 -16.10 -3.84
C ILE A 106 -9.50 -15.05 -4.55
N THR A 107 -8.24 -14.88 -4.15
CA THR A 107 -7.31 -13.89 -4.73
C THR A 107 -7.13 -14.07 -6.24
N SER A 108 -7.28 -15.30 -6.75
CA SER A 108 -7.23 -15.59 -8.19
C SER A 108 -8.26 -14.82 -9.04
N HIS A 109 -9.38 -14.37 -8.45
CA HIS A 109 -10.44 -13.60 -9.12
C HIS A 109 -10.35 -12.09 -8.87
N MET A 110 -9.26 -11.61 -8.24
CA MET A 110 -9.08 -10.22 -7.84
C MET A 110 -9.29 -9.22 -8.98
N PHE A 111 -8.86 -9.55 -10.21
CA PHE A 111 -9.08 -8.67 -11.36
C PHE A 111 -10.57 -8.45 -11.69
N VAL A 112 -11.41 -9.49 -11.56
CA VAL A 112 -12.85 -9.37 -11.83
C VAL A 112 -13.51 -8.51 -10.76
N VAL A 113 -13.14 -8.74 -9.49
CA VAL A 113 -13.66 -7.94 -8.36
C VAL A 113 -13.20 -6.47 -8.48
N PHE A 114 -11.95 -6.24 -8.90
CA PHE A 114 -11.43 -4.91 -9.23
C PHE A 114 -12.22 -4.21 -10.33
N ALA A 115 -12.44 -4.88 -11.47
CA ALA A 115 -13.24 -4.32 -12.55
C ALA A 115 -14.67 -3.99 -12.10
N GLY A 116 -15.29 -4.88 -11.32
CA GLY A 116 -16.61 -4.65 -10.72
C GLY A 116 -16.63 -3.45 -9.76
N THR A 117 -15.57 -3.28 -8.97
CA THR A 117 -15.42 -2.17 -8.03
C THR A 117 -15.31 -0.83 -8.76
N VAL A 118 -14.54 -0.77 -9.83
CA VAL A 118 -14.45 0.43 -10.68
C VAL A 118 -15.81 0.77 -11.28
N ALA A 119 -16.56 -0.22 -11.76
CA ALA A 119 -17.91 0.01 -12.31
C ALA A 119 -18.88 0.53 -11.25
N VAL A 120 -18.91 -0.09 -10.06
CA VAL A 120 -19.74 0.34 -8.92
C VAL A 120 -19.34 1.75 -8.46
N PHE A 121 -18.05 2.07 -8.41
CA PHE A 121 -17.55 3.39 -8.04
C PHE A 121 -18.01 4.48 -9.03
N ILE A 122 -17.86 4.25 -10.34
CA ILE A 122 -18.31 5.20 -11.38
C ILE A 122 -19.82 5.40 -11.30
N PHE A 123 -20.59 4.31 -11.17
CA PHE A 123 -22.04 4.40 -11.02
C PHE A 123 -22.45 5.15 -9.75
N GLY A 124 -21.78 4.89 -8.63
CA GLY A 124 -21.99 5.59 -7.36
C GLY A 124 -21.70 7.09 -7.46
N LEU A 125 -20.65 7.48 -8.19
CA LEU A 125 -20.33 8.89 -8.44
C LEU A 125 -21.46 9.59 -9.19
N ILE A 126 -22.00 8.92 -10.22
CA ILE A 126 -23.15 9.44 -10.99
C ILE A 126 -24.37 9.59 -10.07
N LEU A 127 -24.69 8.58 -9.26
CA LEU A 127 -25.81 8.66 -8.31
C LEU A 127 -25.62 9.75 -7.26
N ALA A 128 -24.40 9.97 -6.78
CA ALA A 128 -24.10 11.04 -5.84
C ALA A 128 -24.36 12.43 -6.45
N ILE A 129 -23.95 12.65 -7.70
CA ILE A 129 -24.24 13.90 -8.43
C ILE A 129 -25.75 14.04 -8.68
N MET A 130 -26.43 12.97 -9.09
CA MET A 130 -27.87 13.02 -9.33
C MET A 130 -28.69 13.31 -8.06
N SER A 131 -28.20 12.88 -6.88
CA SER A 131 -28.88 13.07 -5.60
C SER A 131 -29.08 14.54 -5.22
N PHE A 132 -28.32 15.48 -5.80
CA PHE A 132 -28.57 16.92 -5.65
C PHE A 132 -29.85 17.40 -6.34
N PHE A 133 -30.31 16.67 -7.37
CA PHE A 133 -31.49 17.03 -8.15
C PHE A 133 -32.69 16.11 -7.85
N ILE A 134 -32.46 14.80 -7.79
CA ILE A 134 -33.49 13.78 -7.59
C ILE A 134 -32.92 12.72 -6.64
N TYR A 135 -33.60 12.51 -5.51
CA TYR A 135 -33.22 11.48 -4.55
C TYR A 135 -34.28 10.37 -4.49
N ILE A 136 -33.86 9.15 -4.82
CA ILE A 136 -34.71 7.95 -4.78
C ILE A 136 -34.19 7.03 -3.67
N LYS A 137 -34.90 7.00 -2.53
CA LYS A 137 -34.55 6.18 -1.35
C LYS A 137 -34.23 4.72 -1.72
N ALA A 138 -35.09 4.07 -2.50
CA ALA A 138 -34.92 2.66 -2.88
C ALA A 138 -33.61 2.42 -3.66
N LEU A 139 -33.25 3.31 -4.57
CA LEU A 139 -32.01 3.20 -5.36
C LEU A 139 -30.78 3.34 -4.46
N HIS A 140 -30.81 4.28 -3.51
CA HIS A 140 -29.74 4.48 -2.52
C HIS A 140 -29.55 3.26 -1.62
N VAL A 141 -30.64 2.64 -1.17
CA VAL A 141 -30.61 1.41 -0.35
C VAL A 141 -30.01 0.24 -1.12
N ILE A 142 -30.50 -0.02 -2.34
CA ILE A 142 -29.98 -1.11 -3.19
C ILE A 142 -28.49 -0.90 -3.48
N PHE A 143 -28.09 0.33 -3.82
CA PHE A 143 -26.70 0.65 -4.09
C PHE A 143 -25.82 0.48 -2.85
N SER A 144 -26.27 0.94 -1.67
CA SER A 144 -25.56 0.73 -0.40
C SER A 144 -25.36 -0.75 -0.08
N ALA A 145 -26.36 -1.61 -0.36
CA ALA A 145 -26.24 -3.06 -0.19
C ALA A 145 -25.21 -3.68 -1.14
N VAL A 146 -25.20 -3.26 -2.41
CA VAL A 146 -24.21 -3.74 -3.40
C VAL A 146 -22.79 -3.35 -2.97
N VAL A 147 -22.58 -2.10 -2.56
CA VAL A 147 -21.27 -1.64 -2.07
C VAL A 147 -20.86 -2.40 -0.81
N CYS A 148 -21.78 -2.62 0.13
CA CYS A 148 -21.51 -3.37 1.35
C CYS A 148 -21.03 -4.80 1.05
N VAL A 149 -21.74 -5.53 0.18
CA VAL A 149 -21.36 -6.89 -0.21
C VAL A 149 -20.03 -6.90 -0.96
N LEU A 150 -19.79 -5.91 -1.81
CA LEU A 150 -18.53 -5.78 -2.53
C LEU A 150 -17.34 -5.62 -1.58
N PHE A 151 -17.43 -4.76 -0.57
CA PHE A 151 -16.37 -4.62 0.44
C PHE A 151 -16.22 -5.84 1.34
N MET A 152 -17.29 -6.62 1.57
CA MET A 152 -17.16 -7.93 2.24
C MET A 152 -16.35 -8.94 1.40
N VAL A 153 -16.46 -8.88 0.06
CA VAL A 153 -15.63 -9.69 -0.84
C VAL A 153 -14.18 -9.22 -0.83
N TRP A 154 -13.94 -7.91 -0.83
CA TRP A 154 -12.58 -7.36 -0.65
C TRP A 154 -11.96 -7.77 0.67
N LEU A 155 -12.70 -7.69 1.77
CA LEU A 155 -12.21 -8.13 3.08
C LEU A 155 -11.73 -9.59 3.06
N ALA A 156 -12.43 -10.45 2.33
CA ALA A 156 -12.02 -11.84 2.15
C ALA A 156 -10.72 -11.96 1.33
N ILE A 157 -10.59 -11.22 0.23
CA ILE A 157 -9.39 -11.19 -0.62
C ILE A 157 -8.20 -10.64 0.17
N ASP A 158 -8.37 -9.51 0.83
CA ASP A 158 -7.32 -8.82 1.59
C ASP A 158 -6.85 -9.67 2.77
N THR A 159 -7.79 -10.32 3.46
CA THR A 159 -7.44 -11.32 4.49
C THR A 159 -6.59 -12.45 3.92
N GLN A 160 -6.94 -12.99 2.74
CA GLN A 160 -6.16 -14.06 2.12
C GLN A 160 -4.77 -13.59 1.68
N MET A 161 -4.66 -12.38 1.15
CA MET A 161 -3.37 -11.79 0.78
C MET A 161 -2.46 -11.58 2.00
N ILE A 162 -3.04 -11.27 3.16
CA ILE A 162 -2.30 -11.07 4.42
C ILE A 162 -1.90 -12.40 5.06
N VAL A 163 -2.78 -13.40 5.03
CA VAL A 163 -2.49 -14.74 5.56
C VAL A 163 -1.44 -15.46 4.70
N GLY A 164 -1.44 -15.20 3.39
CA GLY A 164 -0.50 -15.79 2.44
C GLY A 164 -0.84 -17.24 2.06
N GLY A 165 0.03 -17.83 1.23
CA GLY A 165 -0.14 -19.20 0.74
C GLY A 165 -1.18 -19.36 -0.38
N LYS A 166 -1.54 -18.25 -1.04
CA LYS A 166 -2.43 -18.19 -2.21
C LYS A 166 -1.67 -17.59 -3.40
N ARG A 167 -2.35 -17.39 -4.54
CA ARG A 167 -1.72 -16.83 -5.75
C ARG A 167 -1.16 -15.42 -5.56
N TYR A 168 -1.86 -14.58 -4.81
CA TYR A 168 -1.41 -13.24 -4.46
C TYR A 168 -1.28 -13.13 -2.94
N GLU A 169 -0.11 -12.69 -2.47
CA GLU A 169 0.19 -12.49 -1.07
C GLU A 169 1.01 -11.22 -0.87
N ILE A 170 0.88 -10.60 0.29
CA ILE A 170 1.61 -9.40 0.68
C ILE A 170 2.90 -9.80 1.39
N SER A 171 3.99 -9.08 1.10
CA SER A 171 5.25 -9.29 1.79
C SER A 171 5.12 -8.91 3.28
N PRO A 172 5.71 -9.67 4.23
CA PRO A 172 5.66 -9.34 5.65
C PRO A 172 6.20 -7.93 6.01
N GLU A 173 7.03 -7.36 5.14
CA GLU A 173 7.56 -6.00 5.29
C GLU A 173 6.53 -4.89 4.99
N ASP A 174 5.44 -5.21 4.30
CA ASP A 174 4.38 -4.27 3.89
C ASP A 174 3.18 -4.26 4.87
N TYR A 175 3.42 -4.47 6.16
CA TYR A 175 2.38 -4.54 7.19
C TYR A 175 1.54 -3.27 7.32
N ILE A 176 2.11 -2.09 7.01
CA ILE A 176 1.37 -0.81 7.03
C ILE A 176 0.30 -0.82 5.94
N PHE A 177 0.66 -1.32 4.75
CA PHE A 177 -0.26 -1.42 3.62
C PHE A 177 -1.35 -2.46 3.91
N ALA A 178 -0.98 -3.63 4.43
CA ALA A 178 -1.94 -4.66 4.87
C ALA A 178 -2.95 -4.12 5.90
N ALA A 179 -2.48 -3.39 6.91
CA ALA A 179 -3.35 -2.78 7.93
C ALA A 179 -4.28 -1.72 7.32
N LEU A 180 -3.79 -0.92 6.37
CA LEU A 180 -4.57 0.10 5.68
C LEU A 180 -5.70 -0.52 4.83
N MET A 181 -5.41 -1.61 4.11
CA MET A 181 -6.42 -2.34 3.33
C MET A 181 -7.56 -2.86 4.22
N LEU A 182 -7.23 -3.60 5.29
CA LEU A 182 -8.24 -4.09 6.25
C LEU A 182 -9.02 -2.94 6.90
N PHE A 183 -8.36 -1.83 7.22
CA PHE A 183 -9.03 -0.66 7.79
C PHE A 183 -10.06 -0.08 6.81
N ILE A 184 -9.70 0.09 5.53
CA ILE A 184 -10.59 0.64 4.50
C ILE A 184 -11.81 -0.27 4.32
N ASP A 185 -11.62 -1.58 4.25
CA ASP A 185 -12.72 -2.53 4.07
C ASP A 185 -13.69 -2.50 5.26
N ILE A 186 -13.18 -2.61 6.49
CA ILE A 186 -14.02 -2.58 7.70
C ILE A 186 -14.75 -1.24 7.82
N TYR A 187 -14.07 -0.14 7.53
CA TYR A 187 -14.64 1.21 7.55
C TYR A 187 -15.78 1.36 6.54
N GLN A 188 -15.60 0.88 5.31
CA GLN A 188 -16.61 0.98 4.26
C GLN A 188 -17.80 0.05 4.50
N ILE A 189 -17.56 -1.17 5.02
CA ILE A 189 -18.63 -2.06 5.47
C ILE A 189 -19.44 -1.36 6.56
N PHE A 190 -18.80 -0.72 7.55
CA PHE A 190 -19.52 -0.04 8.62
C PHE A 190 -20.39 1.12 8.10
N ILE A 191 -19.84 2.02 7.28
CA ILE A 191 -20.60 3.18 6.76
C ILE A 191 -21.77 2.73 5.88
N THR A 192 -21.57 1.72 5.03
CA THR A 192 -22.66 1.21 4.18
C THR A 192 -23.73 0.48 4.98
N MET A 193 -23.35 -0.25 6.03
CA MET A 193 -24.29 -0.88 6.96
C MET A 193 -25.07 0.15 7.78
N LEU A 194 -24.40 1.22 8.22
CA LEU A 194 -25.04 2.37 8.88
C LEU A 194 -26.06 3.05 7.96
N SER A 195 -25.70 3.26 6.69
CA SER A 195 -26.60 3.79 5.65
C SER A 195 -27.84 2.91 5.45
N LEU A 196 -27.66 1.60 5.35
CA LEU A 196 -28.74 0.62 5.17
C LEU A 196 -29.74 0.65 6.33
N PHE A 197 -29.25 0.60 7.56
CA PHE A 197 -30.13 0.59 8.73
C PHE A 197 -30.75 1.97 8.99
N ASN A 198 -30.04 3.06 8.70
CA ASN A 198 -30.65 4.38 8.81
C ASN A 198 -31.82 4.53 7.83
N ALA A 199 -31.63 4.14 6.57
CA ALA A 199 -32.69 4.20 5.56
C ALA A 199 -33.90 3.30 5.86
N ALA A 200 -33.73 2.24 6.65
CA ALA A 200 -34.84 1.39 7.11
C ALA A 200 -35.63 2.00 8.28
N ASN A 201 -35.06 2.97 9.00
CA ASN A 201 -35.70 3.69 10.10
C ASN A 201 -36.38 5.00 9.66
N ASP A 202 -36.17 5.44 8.40
CA ASP A 202 -36.66 6.70 7.81
C ASP A 202 -37.86 6.54 6.85
#